data_AF-A0AAD2GBW8-F1
#
_entry.id   AF-A0AAD2GBW8-F1
#
_cell.length_a   1.000
_cell.length_b   1.000
_cell.length_c   1.000
_cell.angle_alpha   90.00
_cell.angle_beta   90.00
_cell.angle_gamma   90.00
#
_symmetry.space_group_name_H-M   'P 1'
#
loop_
_entity.id
_entity.type
_entity.pdbx_description
1 polymer ?
#
loop_
_entity_poly.entity_id
_entity_poly.type
_entity_poly.pdbx_seq_one_letter_code
_entity_poly.pdbx_strand_id
1 'polypeptide(L)'
;MGKSSKQSKKAGSAKAANAKTGDQVKSSSTKQQSNAPVSNDIAAEHLPPIGLVFTVIACSGFLFVFFFRDVFATGRVIGGASDQALLSFTKSLEFFDDSKGWSSTQGGLSAIKPITTDANNMGSFYVRKMAGAAGMTLQIQKMMPLLIHPRNARWNMGHFIPLLWTASVTNLLLAAFYGSCIFDLMTADAAFLPTIFIGILMIEATVMLFYIMTFGQAKRGPAIALKQGKTPTSVVSRIVARTVFLVSGAQMLFAARDLFYPGLIMSYVPGDDVFLEWVGALIHSPPEGSPEEEEYGMAATLHVGDKFASQLLAANMLLLCMYKFVSAFLIRYGSDGGGLVKAQMIWKSQAIGGATNLLLVRLFTSAATSASVDIRWHVMAIAYETFILGLHGFFF
;
A
#
# COMPACT_ATOMS: atom_id res chain seq x y z
N MET A 1 -11.10 8.87 78.56
CA MET A 1 -10.22 9.86 77.89
C MET A 1 -11.12 10.80 77.07
N GLY A 2 -10.74 12.08 76.89
CA GLY A 2 -11.38 12.99 75.90
C GLY A 2 -12.71 13.64 76.32
N LYS A 3 -12.63 14.80 77.00
CA LYS A 3 -13.68 15.85 77.03
C LYS A 3 -13.76 16.53 75.64
N SER A 4 -14.74 17.35 75.23
CA SER A 4 -16.13 17.68 75.60
C SER A 4 -16.55 18.92 74.76
N SER A 5 -17.84 19.10 74.45
CA SER A 5 -18.45 20.40 74.06
C SER A 5 -18.05 20.99 72.68
N LYS A 6 -18.79 21.90 72.03
CA LYS A 6 -20.18 22.40 72.15
C LYS A 6 -20.58 23.11 70.84
N GLN A 7 -21.89 23.22 70.59
CA GLN A 7 -22.66 24.37 70.01
C GLN A 7 -21.88 25.49 69.24
N SER A 8 -22.39 26.10 68.14
CA SER A 8 -23.79 26.42 67.83
C SER A 8 -24.00 26.94 66.38
N LYS A 9 -25.27 26.98 65.93
CA LYS A 9 -25.99 28.06 65.16
C LYS A 9 -25.17 29.01 64.27
N LYS A 10 -25.67 29.47 63.10
CA LYS A 10 -26.99 30.09 62.88
C LYS A 10 -27.31 30.24 61.38
N ALA A 11 -28.60 30.40 61.04
CA ALA A 11 -29.10 30.55 59.67
C ALA A 11 -29.55 31.99 59.32
N GLY A 12 -29.83 32.23 58.03
CA GLY A 12 -30.50 33.42 57.46
C GLY A 12 -29.57 34.36 56.69
N SER A 13 -30.01 35.12 55.68
CA SER A 13 -31.30 35.15 54.94
C SER A 13 -31.10 35.97 53.64
N ALA A 14 -31.95 35.78 52.62
CA ALA A 14 -31.85 36.47 51.33
C ALA A 14 -32.38 37.93 51.34
N LYS A 15 -31.83 38.77 50.44
CA LYS A 15 -32.43 39.89 49.67
C LYS A 15 -31.32 40.45 48.73
N ALA A 16 -31.44 40.48 47.40
CA ALA A 16 -32.40 41.15 46.49
C ALA A 16 -31.96 42.56 46.05
N ALA A 17 -31.57 42.65 44.76
CA ALA A 17 -31.62 43.78 43.81
C ALA A 17 -31.20 45.21 44.21
N ASN A 18 -30.30 45.80 43.41
CA ASN A 18 -30.56 47.11 42.79
C ASN A 18 -29.71 47.34 41.53
N ALA A 19 -30.20 48.19 40.61
CA ALA A 19 -29.53 48.55 39.36
C ALA A 19 -29.41 50.08 39.23
N LYS A 20 -28.37 50.60 38.53
CA LYS A 20 -28.45 51.81 37.67
C LYS A 20 -27.14 52.24 36.98
N THR A 21 -27.25 52.46 35.66
CA THR A 21 -26.65 53.52 34.78
C THR A 21 -25.17 53.94 34.83
N GLY A 22 -24.59 54.15 33.63
CA GLY A 22 -23.44 55.03 33.39
C GLY A 22 -22.80 54.87 32.00
N ASP A 23 -23.00 55.83 31.09
CA ASP A 23 -22.40 55.86 29.74
C ASP A 23 -20.89 56.19 29.73
N GLN A 24 -20.14 55.71 28.73
CA GLN A 24 -19.61 56.56 27.64
C GLN A 24 -18.60 55.85 26.68
N VAL A 25 -18.88 56.01 25.38
CA VAL A 25 -17.94 56.37 24.29
C VAL A 25 -16.59 55.63 24.17
N LYS A 26 -16.48 54.80 23.12
CA LYS A 26 -15.47 55.06 22.06
C LYS A 26 -15.82 54.38 20.74
N SER A 27 -16.03 55.20 19.72
CA SER A 27 -16.09 54.79 18.32
C SER A 27 -14.71 54.33 17.84
N SER A 28 -14.61 53.09 17.34
CA SER A 28 -13.54 52.67 16.45
C SER A 28 -14.13 52.35 15.08
N SER A 29 -13.65 53.06 14.08
CA SER A 29 -14.07 53.03 12.70
C SER A 29 -14.20 51.62 12.12
N THR A 30 -15.30 51.40 11.39
CA THR A 30 -15.43 50.34 10.40
C THR A 30 -14.35 50.51 9.34
N LYS A 31 -13.16 49.93 9.57
CA LYS A 31 -12.20 49.71 8.49
C LYS A 31 -12.86 48.79 7.49
N GLN A 32 -13.09 49.30 6.29
CA GLN A 32 -13.51 48.51 5.13
C GLN A 32 -12.61 47.28 5.06
N GLN A 33 -13.22 46.10 5.18
CA GLN A 33 -12.54 44.84 5.02
C GLN A 33 -12.19 44.73 3.53
N SER A 34 -10.96 45.09 3.18
CA SER A 34 -10.51 45.10 1.79
C SER A 34 -10.61 43.69 1.23
N ASN A 35 -11.35 43.54 0.13
CA ASN A 35 -11.49 42.30 -0.62
C ASN A 35 -10.15 41.91 -1.25
N ALA A 36 -9.25 41.32 -0.44
CA ALA A 36 -8.11 40.55 -0.91
C ALA A 36 -8.58 39.14 -1.33
N PRO A 37 -7.89 38.44 -2.25
CA PRO A 37 -8.37 37.20 -2.84
C PRO A 37 -8.21 36.00 -1.89
N VAL A 38 -9.19 35.81 -1.00
CA VAL A 38 -9.26 34.73 0.01
C VAL A 38 -9.14 33.31 -0.60
N SER A 39 -9.33 33.14 -1.91
CA SER A 39 -9.22 31.85 -2.59
C SER A 39 -7.81 31.24 -2.56
N ASN A 40 -6.77 32.06 -2.70
CA ASN A 40 -5.41 31.55 -2.94
C ASN A 40 -4.76 31.03 -1.65
N ASP A 41 -4.98 31.71 -0.52
CA ASP A 41 -4.47 31.27 0.78
C ASP A 41 -5.13 29.96 1.22
N ILE A 42 -6.46 29.83 1.07
CA ILE A 42 -7.18 28.59 1.41
C ILE A 42 -6.70 27.41 0.56
N ALA A 43 -6.45 27.63 -0.74
CA ALA A 43 -5.91 26.58 -1.62
C ALA A 43 -4.51 26.13 -1.15
N ALA A 44 -3.62 27.06 -0.81
CA ALA A 44 -2.27 26.78 -0.32
C ALA A 44 -2.26 26.10 1.08
N GLU A 45 -3.28 26.32 1.92
CA GLU A 45 -3.38 25.62 3.21
C GLU A 45 -3.85 24.17 3.10
N HIS A 46 -4.73 23.89 2.13
CA HIS A 46 -5.43 22.62 2.02
C HIS A 46 -4.78 21.64 1.04
N LEU A 47 -4.41 22.10 -0.16
CA LEU A 47 -4.02 21.24 -1.28
C LEU A 47 -2.51 20.95 -1.31
N PRO A 48 -2.08 19.78 -1.79
CA PRO A 48 -0.67 19.50 -2.05
C PRO A 48 -0.12 20.42 -3.17
N PRO A 49 1.16 20.83 -3.11
CA PRO A 49 1.80 21.64 -4.14
C PRO A 49 1.73 21.00 -5.52
N ILE A 50 1.36 21.77 -6.55
CA ILE A 50 1.14 21.25 -7.91
C ILE A 50 2.37 20.55 -8.51
N GLY A 51 3.58 21.00 -8.18
CA GLY A 51 4.83 20.35 -8.60
C GLY A 51 4.97 18.93 -8.05
N LEU A 52 4.64 18.72 -6.76
CA LEU A 52 4.61 17.38 -6.16
C LEU A 52 3.56 16.50 -6.84
N VAL A 53 2.35 17.03 -7.07
CA VAL A 53 1.27 16.29 -7.72
C VAL A 53 1.67 15.86 -9.13
N PHE A 54 2.25 16.78 -9.92
CA PHE A 54 2.73 16.49 -11.26
C PHE A 54 3.84 15.42 -11.26
N THR A 55 4.86 15.55 -10.42
CA THR A 55 5.93 14.55 -10.31
C THR A 55 5.37 13.18 -9.93
N VAL A 56 4.45 13.11 -8.96
CA VAL A 56 3.90 11.81 -8.54
C VAL A 56 3.03 11.19 -9.63
N ILE A 57 2.22 11.97 -10.34
CA ILE A 57 1.43 11.46 -11.47
C ILE A 57 2.36 10.98 -12.60
N ALA A 58 3.40 11.74 -12.95
CA ALA A 58 4.33 11.34 -14.00
C ALA A 58 5.12 10.08 -13.61
N CYS A 59 5.68 10.02 -12.40
CA CYS A 59 6.55 8.94 -11.95
C CYS A 59 5.77 7.68 -11.55
N SER A 60 4.87 7.79 -10.57
CA SER A 60 4.03 6.66 -10.15
C SER A 60 3.07 6.23 -11.25
N GLY A 61 2.54 7.15 -12.07
CA GLY A 61 1.65 6.83 -13.18
C GLY A 61 2.34 6.07 -14.30
N PHE A 62 3.59 6.41 -14.65
CA PHE A 62 4.39 5.64 -15.60
C PHE A 62 4.58 4.18 -15.13
N LEU A 63 5.03 3.99 -13.89
CA LEU A 63 5.20 2.65 -13.30
C LEU A 63 3.85 1.90 -13.19
N PHE A 64 2.77 2.61 -12.87
CA PHE A 64 1.43 2.05 -12.77
C PHE A 64 0.97 1.44 -14.09
N VAL A 65 1.30 2.05 -15.24
CA VAL A 65 0.94 1.52 -16.56
C VAL A 65 1.62 0.17 -16.85
N PHE A 66 2.89 -0.01 -16.48
CA PHE A 66 3.57 -1.30 -16.63
C PHE A 66 3.02 -2.36 -15.68
N PHE A 67 2.77 -2.03 -14.42
CA PHE A 67 2.14 -2.96 -13.47
C PHE A 67 0.68 -3.29 -13.87
N PHE A 68 -0.05 -2.35 -14.45
CA PHE A 68 -1.40 -2.57 -15.01
C PHE A 68 -1.34 -3.53 -16.21
N ARG A 69 -0.35 -3.38 -17.09
CA ARG A 69 -0.07 -4.35 -18.16
C ARG A 69 0.16 -5.74 -17.56
N ASP A 70 0.97 -5.88 -16.53
CA ASP A 70 1.24 -7.19 -15.91
C ASP A 70 -0.01 -7.86 -15.32
N VAL A 71 -1.01 -7.10 -14.84
CA VAL A 71 -2.32 -7.65 -14.40
C VAL A 71 -3.25 -7.99 -15.56
N PHE A 72 -3.49 -7.04 -16.47
CA PHE A 72 -4.61 -7.10 -17.43
C PHE A 72 -4.22 -7.50 -18.86
N ALA A 73 -2.93 -7.45 -19.19
CA ALA A 73 -2.40 -7.74 -20.52
C ALA A 73 -0.94 -8.27 -20.41
N THR A 74 -0.71 -9.26 -19.54
CA THR A 74 0.62 -9.83 -19.29
C THR A 74 1.22 -10.29 -20.61
N GLY A 75 2.49 -9.94 -20.89
CA GLY A 75 3.13 -10.26 -22.17
C GLY A 75 2.92 -9.23 -23.29
N ARG A 76 1.97 -8.30 -23.15
CA ARG A 76 1.76 -7.25 -24.17
C ARG A 76 2.88 -6.20 -24.12
N VAL A 77 3.54 -6.01 -25.25
CA VAL A 77 4.53 -4.94 -25.44
C VAL A 77 3.82 -3.58 -25.51
N ILE A 78 4.25 -2.64 -24.65
CA ILE A 78 3.74 -1.27 -24.59
C ILE A 78 4.86 -0.22 -24.57
N GLY A 79 6.08 -0.60 -24.16
CA GLY A 79 7.26 0.29 -24.12
C GLY A 79 8.24 0.11 -25.29
N GLY A 80 7.81 -0.50 -26.40
CA GLY A 80 8.66 -0.78 -27.55
C GLY A 80 9.73 -1.85 -27.28
N ALA A 81 10.83 -1.80 -28.03
CA ALA A 81 11.87 -2.84 -28.01
C ALA A 81 12.44 -3.13 -26.61
N SER A 82 12.65 -2.10 -25.77
CA SER A 82 13.21 -2.26 -24.43
C SER A 82 12.23 -2.94 -23.44
N ASP A 83 10.92 -2.79 -23.65
CA ASP A 83 9.90 -3.52 -22.91
C ASP A 83 9.77 -4.95 -23.44
N GLN A 84 9.88 -5.16 -24.75
CA GLN A 84 9.94 -6.50 -25.35
C GLN A 84 11.15 -7.30 -24.84
N ALA A 85 12.33 -6.68 -24.69
CA ALA A 85 13.50 -7.33 -24.10
C ALA A 85 13.25 -7.76 -22.65
N LEU A 86 12.66 -6.88 -21.83
CA LEU A 86 12.27 -7.22 -20.45
C LEU A 86 11.21 -8.34 -20.41
N LEU A 87 10.20 -8.28 -21.28
CA LEU A 87 9.16 -9.31 -21.42
C LEU A 87 9.73 -10.67 -21.89
N SER A 88 10.75 -10.65 -22.74
CA SER A 88 11.45 -11.86 -23.19
C SER A 88 12.30 -12.47 -22.07
N PHE A 89 13.13 -11.66 -21.38
CA PHE A 89 13.89 -12.09 -20.21
C PHE A 89 12.98 -12.72 -19.15
N THR A 90 11.80 -12.14 -18.95
CA THR A 90 10.79 -12.60 -17.99
C THR A 90 9.85 -13.71 -18.50
N LYS A 91 10.07 -14.26 -19.70
CA LYS A 91 9.16 -15.20 -20.38
C LYS A 91 7.71 -14.75 -20.51
N SER A 92 7.41 -13.49 -20.22
CA SER A 92 6.06 -12.95 -20.19
C SER A 92 5.37 -13.00 -21.57
N LEU A 93 6.17 -13.01 -22.65
CA LEU A 93 5.70 -13.18 -24.03
C LEU A 93 5.02 -14.55 -24.27
N GLU A 94 5.33 -15.60 -23.51
CA GLU A 94 4.70 -16.93 -23.66
C GLU A 94 3.19 -16.89 -23.39
N PHE A 95 2.72 -15.91 -22.61
CA PHE A 95 1.30 -15.72 -22.28
C PHE A 95 0.54 -14.85 -23.29
N PHE A 96 1.21 -14.26 -24.29
CA PHE A 96 0.64 -13.27 -25.21
C PHE A 96 1.09 -13.50 -26.66
N ASP A 97 0.13 -13.72 -27.55
CA ASP A 97 0.39 -14.17 -28.93
C ASP A 97 -0.48 -13.35 -29.90
N ASP A 98 0.15 -12.37 -30.54
CA ASP A 98 -0.51 -11.45 -31.49
C ASP A 98 -0.98 -12.16 -32.78
N SER A 99 -0.53 -13.40 -33.06
CA SER A 99 -0.93 -14.11 -34.29
C SER A 99 -2.42 -14.47 -34.33
N LYS A 100 -3.11 -14.42 -33.18
CA LYS A 100 -4.54 -14.76 -33.03
C LYS A 100 -5.48 -13.54 -33.07
N GLY A 101 -4.93 -12.35 -33.33
CA GLY A 101 -5.68 -11.11 -33.54
C GLY A 101 -6.41 -10.57 -32.31
N TRP A 102 -7.18 -9.49 -32.49
CA TRP A 102 -7.86 -8.76 -31.40
C TRP A 102 -8.87 -9.63 -30.61
N SER A 103 -9.34 -10.73 -31.19
CA SER A 103 -10.19 -11.72 -30.53
C SER A 103 -9.48 -12.60 -29.50
N SER A 104 -8.15 -12.52 -29.37
CA SER A 104 -7.41 -13.40 -28.48
C SER A 104 -7.63 -13.04 -27.01
N THR A 105 -7.98 -14.05 -26.21
CA THR A 105 -8.20 -13.95 -24.76
C THR A 105 -6.89 -13.91 -23.96
N GLN A 106 -5.77 -13.60 -24.61
CA GLN A 106 -4.41 -13.90 -24.17
C GLN A 106 -3.79 -12.74 -23.37
N GLY A 107 -2.88 -13.05 -22.43
CA GLY A 107 -2.34 -12.12 -21.44
C GLY A 107 -3.34 -11.60 -20.40
N GLY A 108 -4.65 -11.58 -20.70
CA GLY A 108 -5.71 -11.08 -19.82
C GLY A 108 -6.13 -12.04 -18.71
N LEU A 109 -7.14 -11.65 -17.92
CA LEU A 109 -7.73 -12.51 -16.88
C LEU A 109 -8.46 -13.73 -17.47
N SER A 110 -8.92 -13.62 -18.72
CA SER A 110 -9.52 -14.72 -19.49
C SER A 110 -8.53 -15.80 -19.95
N ALA A 111 -7.21 -15.56 -19.83
CA ALA A 111 -6.19 -16.56 -20.12
C ALA A 111 -5.94 -17.53 -18.95
N ILE A 112 -6.51 -17.26 -17.77
CA ILE A 112 -6.41 -18.13 -16.60
C ILE A 112 -7.14 -19.44 -16.91
N LYS A 113 -6.39 -20.55 -16.97
CA LYS A 113 -6.93 -21.89 -17.19
C LYS A 113 -7.36 -22.53 -15.87
N PRO A 114 -8.37 -23.41 -15.86
CA PRO A 114 -8.81 -24.09 -14.64
C PRO A 114 -7.88 -25.20 -14.16
N ILE A 115 -6.89 -25.59 -14.98
CA ILE A 115 -5.92 -26.67 -14.73
C ILE A 115 -4.49 -26.14 -14.96
N THR A 116 -3.59 -26.39 -14.02
CA THR A 116 -2.15 -26.12 -14.12
C THR A 116 -1.42 -27.28 -14.81
N THR A 117 -0.47 -26.96 -15.71
CA THR A 117 0.45 -27.92 -16.36
C THR A 117 1.74 -27.18 -16.75
N ASP A 118 2.89 -27.85 -16.83
CA ASP A 118 4.14 -27.23 -17.30
C ASP A 118 3.98 -26.48 -18.63
N ALA A 119 3.28 -27.08 -19.59
CA ALA A 119 2.99 -26.51 -20.90
C ALA A 119 2.08 -25.26 -20.90
N ASN A 120 1.53 -24.86 -19.74
CA ASN A 120 0.72 -23.66 -19.58
C ASN A 120 1.21 -22.71 -18.49
N ASN A 121 2.09 -23.18 -17.60
CA ASN A 121 2.77 -22.43 -16.55
C ASN A 121 1.88 -21.39 -15.83
N MET A 122 0.73 -21.84 -15.31
CA MET A 122 -0.16 -20.99 -14.51
C MET A 122 0.50 -20.45 -13.23
N GLY A 123 1.55 -21.10 -12.72
CA GLY A 123 2.37 -20.62 -11.59
C GLY A 123 3.08 -19.31 -11.92
N SER A 124 3.95 -19.29 -12.95
CA SER A 124 4.59 -18.04 -13.38
C SER A 124 3.54 -16.99 -13.81
N PHE A 125 2.44 -17.39 -14.45
CA PHE A 125 1.36 -16.46 -14.80
C PHE A 125 0.70 -15.81 -13.57
N TYR A 126 0.46 -16.59 -12.51
CA TYR A 126 -0.04 -16.11 -11.22
C TYR A 126 0.97 -15.14 -10.58
N VAL A 127 2.25 -15.50 -10.51
CA VAL A 127 3.31 -14.63 -9.97
C VAL A 127 3.36 -13.29 -10.72
N ARG A 128 3.30 -13.29 -12.06
CA ARG A 128 3.27 -12.05 -12.86
C ARG A 128 2.06 -11.18 -12.53
N LYS A 129 0.86 -11.75 -12.47
CA LYS A 129 -0.36 -10.98 -12.13
C LYS A 129 -0.36 -10.45 -10.71
N MET A 130 0.11 -11.23 -9.74
CA MET A 130 0.24 -10.80 -8.35
C MET A 130 1.31 -9.72 -8.19
N ALA A 131 2.45 -9.83 -8.89
CA ALA A 131 3.48 -8.80 -8.91
C ALA A 131 2.94 -7.49 -9.47
N GLY A 132 2.20 -7.57 -10.59
CA GLY A 132 1.46 -6.45 -11.18
C GLY A 132 0.49 -5.81 -10.19
N ALA A 133 -0.37 -6.60 -9.52
CA ALA A 133 -1.36 -6.05 -8.59
C ALA A 133 -0.72 -5.43 -7.34
N ALA A 134 0.35 -6.02 -6.80
CA ALA A 134 1.12 -5.44 -5.71
C ALA A 134 1.80 -4.13 -6.13
N GLY A 135 2.46 -4.11 -7.29
CA GLY A 135 3.10 -2.93 -7.87
C GLY A 135 2.11 -1.80 -8.19
N MET A 136 0.96 -2.11 -8.80
CA MET A 136 -0.17 -1.18 -9.01
C MET A 136 -0.61 -0.57 -7.68
N THR A 137 -0.77 -1.38 -6.64
CA THR A 137 -1.21 -0.92 -5.32
C THR A 137 -0.22 0.07 -4.73
N LEU A 138 1.09 -0.15 -4.85
CA LEU A 138 2.12 0.78 -4.41
C LEU A 138 2.06 2.12 -5.16
N GLN A 139 1.77 2.11 -6.46
CA GLN A 139 1.62 3.36 -7.21
C GLN A 139 0.31 4.09 -6.83
N ILE A 140 -0.81 3.37 -6.71
CA ILE A 140 -2.09 3.91 -6.21
C ILE A 140 -1.92 4.47 -4.79
N GLN A 141 -1.08 3.85 -3.95
CA GLN A 141 -0.80 4.32 -2.60
C GLN A 141 -0.19 5.73 -2.58
N LYS A 142 0.65 6.06 -3.56
CA LYS A 142 1.25 7.38 -3.74
C LYS A 142 0.28 8.37 -4.41
N MET A 143 -0.39 7.95 -5.49
CA MET A 143 -1.25 8.82 -6.30
C MET A 143 -2.60 9.15 -5.65
N MET A 144 -3.29 8.16 -5.07
CA MET A 144 -4.70 8.32 -4.66
C MET A 144 -4.92 9.44 -3.63
N PRO A 145 -4.09 9.62 -2.59
CA PRO A 145 -4.28 10.71 -1.63
C PRO A 145 -4.04 12.11 -2.21
N LEU A 146 -3.28 12.22 -3.31
CA LEU A 146 -3.01 13.48 -4.01
C LEU A 146 -4.09 13.80 -5.05
N LEU A 147 -4.59 12.79 -5.76
CA LEU A 147 -5.65 12.92 -6.78
C LEU A 147 -7.04 13.06 -6.15
N ILE A 148 -7.35 12.24 -5.15
CA ILE A 148 -8.64 12.18 -4.47
C ILE A 148 -8.43 12.72 -3.05
N HIS A 149 -8.37 14.05 -2.95
CA HIS A 149 -8.04 14.74 -1.70
C HIS A 149 -8.94 14.26 -0.55
N PRO A 150 -8.38 13.67 0.52
CA PRO A 150 -9.19 13.05 1.57
C PRO A 150 -10.01 14.11 2.32
N ARG A 151 -11.24 13.75 2.69
CA ARG A 151 -12.08 14.60 3.55
C ARG A 151 -11.32 14.96 4.83
N ASN A 152 -11.26 16.25 5.14
CA ASN A 152 -10.55 16.84 6.27
C ASN A 152 -9.00 16.71 6.23
N ALA A 153 -8.40 16.30 5.11
CA ALA A 153 -6.97 16.47 4.89
C ALA A 153 -6.63 17.96 4.68
N ARG A 154 -5.47 18.37 5.20
CA ARG A 154 -4.86 19.68 4.96
C ARG A 154 -3.36 19.49 4.79
N TRP A 155 -2.79 20.13 3.77
CA TRP A 155 -1.35 20.10 3.54
C TRP A 155 -0.57 20.70 4.72
N ASN A 156 -0.92 21.92 5.15
CA ASN A 156 -0.22 22.65 6.21
C ASN A 156 -0.32 22.04 7.63
N MET A 157 -1.18 21.03 7.83
CA MET A 157 -1.27 20.24 9.07
C MET A 157 -0.35 19.01 9.06
N GLY A 158 0.46 18.83 8.01
CA GLY A 158 1.37 17.71 7.86
C GLY A 158 0.66 16.36 7.78
N HIS A 159 -0.59 16.32 7.31
CA HIS A 159 -1.35 15.07 7.17
C HIS A 159 -0.68 14.13 6.15
N PHE A 160 -0.03 14.67 5.11
CA PHE A 160 0.67 13.90 4.09
C PHE A 160 2.08 13.44 4.51
N ILE A 161 2.68 14.00 5.57
CA ILE A 161 4.08 13.74 5.94
C ILE A 161 4.39 12.24 6.16
N PRO A 162 3.58 11.43 6.88
CA PRO A 162 3.85 10.01 7.02
C PRO A 162 3.81 9.26 5.69
N LEU A 163 2.82 9.58 4.84
CA LEU A 163 2.67 8.98 3.52
C LEU A 163 3.89 9.27 2.63
N LEU A 164 4.33 10.54 2.60
CA LEU A 164 5.47 10.97 1.79
C LEU A 164 6.78 10.33 2.27
N TRP A 165 7.01 10.24 3.59
CA TRP A 165 8.17 9.54 4.13
C TRP A 165 8.18 8.07 3.72
N THR A 166 7.06 7.36 3.90
CA THR A 166 6.96 5.96 3.51
C THR A 166 7.08 5.78 2.00
N ALA A 167 6.60 6.72 1.19
CA ALA A 167 6.74 6.71 -0.26
C ALA A 167 8.18 6.96 -0.73
N SER A 168 8.89 7.93 -0.15
CA SER A 168 10.33 8.12 -0.40
C SER A 168 11.12 6.86 -0.07
N VAL A 169 10.91 6.27 1.10
CA VAL A 169 11.58 5.01 1.50
C VAL A 169 11.21 3.87 0.55
N THR A 170 9.93 3.73 0.18
CA THR A 170 9.45 2.73 -0.80
C THR A 170 10.18 2.85 -2.12
N ASN A 171 10.30 4.06 -2.65
CA ASN A 171 10.95 4.31 -3.92
C ASN A 171 12.45 4.00 -3.87
N LEU A 172 13.14 4.39 -2.80
CA LEU A 172 14.57 4.09 -2.61
C LEU A 172 14.82 2.58 -2.48
N LEU A 173 13.98 1.86 -1.75
CA LEU A 173 14.08 0.41 -1.61
C LEU A 173 13.78 -0.32 -2.94
N LEU A 174 12.78 0.11 -3.70
CA LEU A 174 12.48 -0.47 -5.00
C LEU A 174 13.54 -0.13 -6.06
N ALA A 175 14.14 1.06 -6.00
CA ALA A 175 15.28 1.42 -6.83
C ALA A 175 16.52 0.59 -6.48
N ALA A 176 16.76 0.32 -5.19
CA ALA A 176 17.82 -0.57 -4.73
C ALA A 176 17.59 -2.02 -5.17
N PHE A 177 16.34 -2.51 -5.17
CA PHE A 177 15.98 -3.81 -5.72
C PHE A 177 16.34 -3.91 -7.22
N TYR A 178 15.83 -3.01 -8.07
CA TYR A 178 16.17 -3.00 -9.50
C TYR A 178 17.68 -2.84 -9.73
N GLY A 179 18.37 -2.02 -8.92
CA GLY A 179 19.82 -1.88 -8.95
C GLY A 179 20.58 -3.17 -8.59
N SER A 180 20.08 -3.96 -7.63
CA SER A 180 20.67 -5.25 -7.26
C SER A 180 20.56 -6.32 -8.36
N CYS A 181 19.49 -6.25 -9.17
CA CYS A 181 19.28 -7.15 -10.31
C CYS A 181 19.86 -6.62 -11.64
N ILE A 182 20.46 -5.43 -11.66
CA ILE A 182 20.78 -4.76 -12.94
C ILE A 182 21.84 -5.51 -13.74
N PHE A 183 22.77 -6.22 -13.10
CA PHE A 183 23.80 -6.99 -13.78
C PHE A 183 23.19 -8.15 -14.59
N ASP A 184 22.31 -8.94 -13.97
CA ASP A 184 21.58 -10.04 -14.62
C ASP A 184 20.72 -9.53 -15.79
N LEU A 185 20.10 -8.36 -15.61
CA LEU A 185 19.34 -7.69 -16.67
C LEU A 185 20.26 -7.18 -17.80
N MET A 186 21.49 -6.77 -17.51
CA MET A 186 22.46 -6.32 -18.53
C MET A 186 23.02 -7.50 -19.33
N THR A 187 23.30 -8.64 -18.70
CA THR A 187 23.75 -9.84 -19.41
C THR A 187 22.68 -10.43 -20.33
N ALA A 188 21.41 -10.14 -20.07
CA ALA A 188 20.26 -10.51 -20.90
C ALA A 188 19.75 -9.40 -21.84
N ASP A 189 20.47 -8.29 -22.01
CA ASP A 189 20.09 -7.10 -22.82
C ASP A 189 18.70 -6.49 -22.46
N ALA A 190 18.25 -6.70 -21.22
CA ALA A 190 16.95 -6.29 -20.70
C ALA A 190 17.01 -5.09 -19.71
N ALA A 191 18.20 -4.54 -19.46
CA ALA A 191 18.44 -3.55 -18.41
C ALA A 191 17.92 -2.12 -18.68
N PHE A 192 17.64 -1.75 -19.93
CA PHE A 192 17.29 -0.37 -20.28
C PHE A 192 16.02 0.13 -19.57
N LEU A 193 14.93 -0.64 -19.64
CA LEU A 193 13.65 -0.24 -19.01
C LEU A 193 13.72 -0.25 -17.46
N PRO A 194 14.32 -1.26 -16.80
CA PRO A 194 14.65 -1.19 -15.37
C PRO A 194 15.52 0.01 -14.97
N THR A 195 16.46 0.44 -15.82
CA THR A 195 17.28 1.64 -15.56
C THR A 195 16.41 2.91 -15.56
N ILE A 196 15.43 3.01 -16.47
CA ILE A 196 14.42 4.08 -16.45
C ILE A 196 13.58 4.00 -15.16
N PHE A 197 13.16 2.82 -14.73
CA PHE A 197 12.43 2.66 -13.46
C PHE A 197 13.25 3.16 -12.26
N ILE A 198 14.54 2.81 -12.16
CA ILE A 198 15.45 3.35 -11.13
C ILE A 198 15.48 4.88 -11.17
N GLY A 199 15.71 5.47 -12.35
CA GLY A 199 15.76 6.93 -12.51
C GLY A 199 14.48 7.63 -12.05
N ILE A 200 13.32 7.10 -12.46
CA ILE A 200 12.00 7.63 -12.09
C ILE A 200 11.75 7.53 -10.58
N LEU A 201 12.07 6.39 -9.96
CA LEU A 201 11.94 6.19 -8.52
C LEU A 201 12.83 7.15 -7.72
N MET A 202 14.07 7.35 -8.17
CA MET A 202 15.01 8.28 -7.54
C MET A 202 14.53 9.74 -7.65
N ILE A 203 14.07 10.18 -8.82
CA ILE A 203 13.51 11.53 -9.01
C ILE A 203 12.31 11.76 -8.09
N GLU A 204 11.35 10.83 -8.06
CA GLU A 204 10.16 10.94 -7.22
C GLU A 204 10.52 10.94 -5.72
N ALA A 205 11.45 10.08 -5.30
CA ALA A 205 11.94 10.05 -3.92
C ALA A 205 12.59 11.38 -3.51
N THR A 206 13.47 11.95 -4.35
CA THR A 206 14.14 13.24 -4.12
C THR A 206 13.15 14.38 -4.01
N VAL A 207 12.15 14.46 -4.90
CA VAL A 207 11.12 15.51 -4.85
C VAL A 207 10.27 15.38 -3.58
N MET A 208 9.84 14.17 -3.21
CA MET A 208 9.10 13.95 -1.96
C MET A 208 9.93 14.36 -0.73
N LEU A 209 11.22 13.98 -0.67
CA LEU A 209 12.13 14.38 0.42
C LEU A 209 12.32 15.90 0.49
N PHE A 210 12.48 16.57 -0.66
CA PHE A 210 12.56 18.03 -0.72
C PHE A 210 11.32 18.70 -0.13
N TYR A 211 10.12 18.24 -0.48
CA TYR A 211 8.86 18.76 0.08
C TYR A 211 8.73 18.47 1.59
N ILE A 212 9.19 17.31 2.06
CA ILE A 212 9.25 16.99 3.50
C ILE A 212 10.19 17.96 4.24
N MET A 213 11.38 18.24 3.69
CA MET A 213 12.36 19.12 4.33
C MET A 213 11.92 20.59 4.35
N THR A 214 11.26 21.05 3.28
CA THR A 214 10.85 22.46 3.13
C THR A 214 9.51 22.79 3.79
N PHE A 215 8.55 21.86 3.81
CA PHE A 215 7.21 22.07 4.40
C PHE A 215 6.95 21.23 5.67
N GLY A 216 7.97 20.55 6.20
CA GLY A 216 7.87 19.67 7.37
C GLY A 216 7.48 20.36 8.69
N GLN A 217 7.51 21.70 8.76
CA GLN A 217 7.01 22.49 9.89
C GLN A 217 5.47 22.55 9.89
N ALA A 218 4.84 21.40 10.13
CA ALA A 218 3.40 21.29 10.25
C ALA A 218 2.86 22.22 11.36
N LYS A 219 1.94 23.11 11.00
CA LYS A 219 1.21 23.92 11.99
C LYS A 219 0.37 22.97 12.84
N ARG A 220 0.43 23.08 14.17
CA ARG A 220 -0.51 22.36 15.05
C ARG A 220 -1.90 22.94 14.86
N GLY A 221 -2.82 22.12 14.34
CA GLY A 221 -4.21 22.52 14.15
C GLY A 221 -4.96 22.69 15.48
N PRO A 222 -6.10 23.40 15.48
CA PRO A 222 -7.03 23.35 16.59
C PRO A 222 -7.51 21.90 16.79
N ALA A 223 -7.65 21.48 18.05
CA ALA A 223 -8.06 20.11 18.36
C ALA A 223 -9.50 19.84 17.89
N ILE A 224 -9.65 19.17 16.74
CA ILE A 224 -10.94 18.65 16.28
C ILE A 224 -11.33 17.49 17.20
N ALA A 225 -12.30 17.74 18.08
CA ALA A 225 -12.81 16.75 19.00
C ALA A 225 -13.17 15.45 18.25
N LEU A 226 -12.44 14.37 18.58
CA LEU A 226 -12.71 13.04 18.06
C LEU A 226 -14.17 12.65 18.36
N LYS A 227 -14.87 12.07 17.36
CA LYS A 227 -16.21 11.51 17.58
C LYS A 227 -16.19 10.58 18.79
N GLN A 228 -17.18 10.73 19.67
CA GLN A 228 -17.28 10.03 20.95
C GLN A 228 -17.04 8.51 20.78
N GLY A 229 -16.08 7.96 21.54
CA GLY A 229 -15.62 6.57 21.40
C GLY A 229 -14.35 6.36 20.54
N LYS A 230 -13.90 7.35 19.77
CA LYS A 230 -12.60 7.31 19.07
C LYS A 230 -11.52 7.98 19.93
N THR A 231 -10.76 7.20 20.70
CA THR A 231 -9.48 7.64 21.33
C THR A 231 -8.27 7.04 20.59
N PRO A 232 -7.02 7.44 20.90
CA PRO A 232 -5.83 6.67 20.53
C PRO A 232 -5.81 5.22 21.03
N THR A 233 -6.60 4.91 22.06
CA THR A 233 -6.87 3.55 22.56
C THR A 233 -8.18 2.97 22.01
N SER A 234 -8.75 3.55 20.95
CA SER A 234 -10.03 3.11 20.38
C SER A 234 -10.02 1.65 19.98
N VAL A 235 -11.20 1.04 20.03
CA VAL A 235 -11.43 -0.32 19.54
C VAL A 235 -11.02 -0.43 18.07
N VAL A 236 -11.31 0.59 17.25
CA VAL A 236 -10.88 0.70 15.84
C VAL A 236 -9.37 0.57 15.67
N SER A 237 -8.58 1.40 16.35
CA SER A 237 -7.11 1.35 16.25
C SER A 237 -6.56 -0.01 16.67
N ARG A 238 -7.14 -0.61 17.72
CA ARG A 238 -6.77 -1.95 18.20
C ARG A 238 -7.15 -3.08 17.24
N ILE A 239 -8.31 -3.00 16.57
CA ILE A 239 -8.73 -4.01 15.57
C ILE A 239 -7.82 -3.94 14.35
N VAL A 240 -7.57 -2.75 13.80
CA VAL A 240 -6.69 -2.61 12.63
C VAL A 240 -5.27 -3.04 12.98
N ALA A 241 -4.70 -2.55 14.09
CA ALA A 241 -3.33 -2.91 14.47
C ALA A 241 -3.16 -4.43 14.72
N ARG A 242 -4.13 -5.10 15.36
CA ARG A 242 -4.11 -6.57 15.51
C ARG A 242 -4.23 -7.30 14.18
N THR A 243 -5.11 -6.84 13.30
CA THR A 243 -5.33 -7.46 11.99
C THR A 243 -4.09 -7.35 11.11
N VAL A 244 -3.50 -6.15 11.03
CA VAL A 244 -2.23 -5.90 10.33
C VAL A 244 -1.09 -6.70 10.95
N PHE A 245 -0.98 -6.76 12.29
CA PHE A 245 0.06 -7.56 12.94
C PHE A 245 0.01 -9.04 12.56
N LEU A 246 -1.19 -9.63 12.54
CA LEU A 246 -1.36 -11.05 12.24
C LEU A 246 -1.25 -11.34 10.73
N VAL A 247 -2.01 -10.63 9.90
CA VAL A 247 -2.09 -10.90 8.45
C VAL A 247 -0.87 -10.35 7.72
N SER A 248 -0.59 -9.05 7.84
CA SER A 248 0.60 -8.47 7.20
C SER A 248 1.90 -8.90 7.87
N GLY A 249 1.89 -9.31 9.15
CA GLY A 249 3.05 -9.97 9.76
C GLY A 249 3.38 -11.31 9.10
N ALA A 250 2.38 -12.17 8.90
CA ALA A 250 2.57 -13.42 8.16
C ALA A 250 3.00 -13.17 6.70
N GLN A 251 2.30 -12.28 5.97
CA GLN A 251 2.69 -11.91 4.60
C GLN A 251 4.12 -11.36 4.50
N MET A 252 4.55 -10.57 5.48
CA MET A 252 5.92 -10.06 5.56
C MET A 252 6.95 -11.17 5.77
N LEU A 253 6.64 -12.22 6.54
CA LEU A 253 7.55 -13.36 6.73
C LEU A 253 7.74 -14.14 5.43
N PHE A 254 6.65 -14.50 4.74
CA PHE A 254 6.74 -15.16 3.42
C PHE A 254 7.48 -14.29 2.40
N ALA A 255 7.10 -13.02 2.26
CA ALA A 255 7.73 -12.12 1.30
C ALA A 255 9.20 -11.79 1.65
N ALA A 256 9.60 -11.80 2.93
CA ALA A 256 11.00 -11.65 3.33
C ALA A 256 11.80 -12.89 2.95
N ARG A 257 11.25 -14.10 3.20
CA ARG A 257 11.85 -15.34 2.71
C ARG A 257 11.98 -15.31 1.18
N ASP A 258 10.90 -14.99 0.45
CA ASP A 258 10.88 -15.06 -1.02
C ASP A 258 11.88 -14.09 -1.67
N LEU A 259 12.15 -12.95 -1.02
CA LEU A 259 13.14 -11.98 -1.47
C LEU A 259 14.58 -12.44 -1.22
N PHE A 260 14.89 -12.93 0.00
CA PHE A 260 16.27 -13.19 0.44
C PHE A 260 16.72 -14.65 0.38
N TYR A 261 15.79 -15.60 0.56
CA TYR A 261 16.01 -17.04 0.66
C TYR A 261 14.96 -17.83 -0.15
N PRO A 262 14.86 -17.60 -1.48
CA PRO A 262 13.85 -18.22 -2.32
C PRO A 262 13.96 -19.76 -2.30
N GLY A 263 12.90 -20.44 -1.85
CA GLY A 263 12.82 -21.90 -1.72
C GLY A 263 13.13 -22.46 -0.32
N LEU A 264 13.30 -21.64 0.70
CA LEU A 264 13.41 -22.12 2.09
C LEU A 264 12.05 -22.58 2.64
N ILE A 265 11.83 -23.88 2.78
CA ILE A 265 10.62 -24.43 3.42
C ILE A 265 10.61 -24.08 4.92
N MET A 266 9.56 -23.41 5.40
CA MET A 266 9.37 -23.04 6.80
C MET A 266 8.49 -24.07 7.54
N SER A 267 9.14 -25.04 8.18
CA SER A 267 8.50 -26.15 8.90
C SER A 267 7.50 -25.79 10.02
N TYR A 268 7.40 -24.52 10.41
CA TYR A 268 6.43 -24.04 11.41
C TYR A 268 5.10 -23.56 10.81
N VAL A 269 4.99 -23.46 9.49
CA VAL A 269 3.79 -23.03 8.77
C VAL A 269 3.16 -24.23 8.06
N PRO A 270 1.91 -24.62 8.38
CA PRO A 270 1.19 -25.64 7.61
C PRO A 270 0.89 -25.13 6.19
N GLY A 271 1.28 -25.88 5.17
CA GLY A 271 1.02 -25.53 3.77
C GLY A 271 2.01 -24.51 3.17
N ASP A 272 3.20 -24.35 3.76
CA ASP A 272 4.26 -23.49 3.19
C ASP A 272 4.99 -24.14 2.01
N ASP A 273 5.22 -25.45 2.10
CA ASP A 273 5.48 -26.37 0.98
C ASP A 273 4.51 -26.15 -0.20
N VAL A 274 3.23 -26.09 0.12
CA VAL A 274 2.13 -25.96 -0.84
C VAL A 274 1.99 -24.53 -1.39
N PHE A 275 2.25 -23.50 -0.59
CA PHE A 275 2.36 -22.12 -1.09
C PHE A 275 3.64 -21.93 -1.93
N LEU A 276 4.72 -22.62 -1.55
CA LEU A 276 5.93 -22.72 -2.35
C LEU A 276 5.57 -23.29 -3.72
N GLU A 277 5.03 -24.50 -3.86
CA GLU A 277 4.62 -25.09 -5.17
C GLU A 277 3.90 -24.12 -6.11
N TRP A 278 3.01 -23.25 -5.58
CA TRP A 278 2.18 -22.37 -6.40
C TRP A 278 2.73 -20.99 -6.72
N VAL A 279 3.63 -20.49 -5.88
CA VAL A 279 4.51 -19.37 -6.24
C VAL A 279 5.74 -19.89 -7.02
N GLY A 280 5.98 -21.21 -6.98
CA GLY A 280 6.92 -22.03 -7.76
C GLY A 280 8.11 -22.63 -6.98
N ALA A 281 8.14 -22.43 -5.66
CA ALA A 281 9.11 -22.95 -4.72
C ALA A 281 10.57 -22.43 -4.76
N LEU A 282 11.02 -21.27 -5.28
CA LEU A 282 10.41 -20.12 -5.99
C LEU A 282 10.07 -20.36 -7.48
N ILE A 283 10.92 -21.03 -8.24
CA ILE A 283 10.63 -21.63 -9.58
C ILE A 283 11.63 -22.80 -9.67
N HIS A 284 11.49 -23.76 -8.76
CA HIS A 284 12.45 -24.82 -8.51
C HIS A 284 11.85 -26.14 -8.96
N SER A 285 12.63 -26.98 -9.64
CA SER A 285 12.41 -28.41 -9.53
C SER A 285 12.55 -28.81 -8.05
N PRO A 286 11.74 -29.75 -7.53
CA PRO A 286 11.95 -30.29 -6.20
C PRO A 286 13.41 -30.78 -6.02
N PRO A 287 13.97 -30.80 -4.80
CA PRO A 287 15.33 -31.29 -4.58
C PRO A 287 15.53 -32.69 -5.17
N GLU A 288 16.68 -32.96 -5.80
CA GLU A 288 16.95 -34.25 -6.45
C GLU A 288 16.78 -35.41 -5.45
N GLY A 289 15.83 -36.32 -5.70
CA GLY A 289 15.44 -37.41 -4.80
C GLY A 289 14.43 -37.04 -3.71
N SER A 290 13.64 -35.97 -3.89
CA SER A 290 12.53 -35.61 -3.01
C SER A 290 11.21 -36.27 -3.44
N PRO A 291 10.27 -36.56 -2.50
CA PRO A 291 8.99 -37.20 -2.82
C PRO A 291 8.19 -36.48 -3.91
N GLU A 292 8.30 -35.15 -3.96
CA GLU A 292 7.57 -34.29 -4.90
C GLU A 292 8.13 -34.40 -6.34
N GLU A 293 9.42 -34.72 -6.50
CA GLU A 293 10.02 -35.05 -7.81
C GLU A 293 9.47 -36.39 -8.32
N GLU A 294 9.45 -37.41 -7.45
CA GLU A 294 9.01 -38.77 -7.79
C GLU A 294 7.50 -38.87 -8.06
N GLU A 295 6.67 -38.09 -7.35
CA GLU A 295 5.20 -38.15 -7.45
C GLU A 295 4.62 -37.26 -8.57
N TYR A 296 5.23 -36.11 -8.87
CA TYR A 296 4.66 -35.11 -9.80
C TYR A 296 5.53 -34.76 -11.03
N GLY A 297 6.81 -35.14 -11.06
CA GLY A 297 7.67 -35.01 -12.24
C GLY A 297 8.03 -33.57 -12.66
N MET A 298 7.90 -32.58 -11.77
CA MET A 298 8.09 -31.15 -12.08
C MET A 298 9.57 -30.74 -12.18
N ALA A 299 10.22 -31.05 -13.30
CA ALA A 299 11.63 -30.74 -13.55
C ALA A 299 11.85 -29.45 -14.40
N ALA A 300 11.39 -28.29 -13.91
CA ALA A 300 11.54 -27.01 -14.62
C ALA A 300 12.88 -26.31 -14.29
N THR A 301 13.65 -25.94 -15.31
CA THR A 301 14.89 -25.17 -15.15
C THR A 301 14.62 -23.73 -14.71
N LEU A 302 15.20 -23.30 -13.57
CA LEU A 302 15.06 -21.93 -13.06
C LEU A 302 15.71 -20.91 -14.00
N HIS A 303 14.89 -20.13 -14.72
CA HIS A 303 15.37 -19.00 -15.50
C HIS A 303 15.47 -17.73 -14.64
N VAL A 304 16.54 -16.95 -14.86
CA VAL A 304 16.88 -15.76 -14.06
C VAL A 304 15.75 -14.71 -14.06
N GLY A 305 15.01 -14.57 -15.16
CA GLY A 305 13.88 -13.64 -15.25
C GLY A 305 12.60 -14.10 -14.53
N ASP A 306 12.44 -15.39 -14.25
CA ASP A 306 11.36 -15.90 -13.40
C ASP A 306 11.70 -15.69 -11.93
N LYS A 307 12.95 -15.96 -11.53
CA LYS A 307 13.47 -15.58 -10.20
C LYS A 307 13.23 -14.08 -9.92
N PHE A 308 13.57 -13.22 -10.88
CA PHE A 308 13.31 -11.79 -10.82
C PHE A 308 11.82 -11.44 -10.66
N ALA A 309 10.90 -12.22 -11.25
CA ALA A 309 9.45 -12.06 -11.06
C ALA A 309 9.04 -12.24 -9.60
N SER A 310 9.47 -13.37 -9.02
CA SER A 310 9.09 -13.78 -7.67
C SER A 310 9.70 -12.81 -6.65
N GLN A 311 10.95 -12.43 -6.83
CA GLN A 311 11.60 -11.42 -5.98
C GLN A 311 10.96 -10.02 -6.13
N LEU A 312 10.47 -9.65 -7.31
CA LEU A 312 9.73 -8.40 -7.52
C LEU A 312 8.34 -8.43 -6.84
N LEU A 313 7.62 -9.57 -6.91
CA LEU A 313 6.39 -9.78 -6.12
C LEU A 313 6.67 -9.63 -4.63
N ALA A 314 7.69 -10.34 -4.13
CA ALA A 314 8.11 -10.32 -2.74
C ALA A 314 8.48 -8.91 -2.26
N ALA A 315 9.32 -8.20 -3.02
CA ALA A 315 9.67 -6.81 -2.73
C ALA A 315 8.45 -5.89 -2.67
N ASN A 316 7.54 -5.98 -3.66
CA ASN A 316 6.32 -5.16 -3.66
C ASN A 316 5.39 -5.50 -2.46
N MET A 317 5.27 -6.77 -2.09
CA MET A 317 4.46 -7.21 -0.94
C MET A 317 5.05 -6.75 0.40
N LEU A 318 6.38 -6.80 0.58
CA LEU A 318 7.07 -6.22 1.75
C LEU A 318 6.81 -4.72 1.88
N LEU A 319 6.90 -3.99 0.77
CA LEU A 319 6.65 -2.55 0.74
C LEU A 319 5.18 -2.21 1.08
N LEU A 320 4.21 -3.01 0.62
CA LEU A 320 2.81 -2.87 1.03
C LEU A 320 2.62 -3.17 2.53
N CYS A 321 3.26 -4.20 3.05
CA CYS A 321 3.25 -4.48 4.49
C CYS A 321 3.83 -3.30 5.28
N MET A 322 4.93 -2.68 4.83
CA MET A 322 5.50 -1.47 5.45
C MET A 322 4.48 -0.34 5.56
N TYR A 323 3.72 -0.03 4.50
CA TYR A 323 2.65 0.98 4.57
C TYR A 323 1.61 0.65 5.65
N LYS A 324 1.15 -0.61 5.71
CA LYS A 324 0.19 -1.06 6.72
C LYS A 324 0.77 -0.94 8.13
N PHE A 325 2.00 -1.39 8.37
CA PHE A 325 2.71 -1.24 9.66
C PHE A 325 2.88 0.24 10.07
N VAL A 326 3.29 1.13 9.16
CA VAL A 326 3.37 2.58 9.43
C VAL A 326 2.01 3.11 9.89
N SER A 327 0.94 2.76 9.17
CA SER A 327 -0.43 3.22 9.47
C SER A 327 -1.00 2.69 10.78
N ALA A 328 -0.58 1.49 11.20
CA ALA A 328 -1.08 0.81 12.38
C ALA A 328 -0.32 1.19 13.67
N PHE A 329 1.00 1.42 13.58
CA PHE A 329 1.88 1.55 14.76
C PHE A 329 2.59 2.90 14.88
N LEU A 330 2.96 3.55 13.78
CA LEU A 330 3.73 4.81 13.82
C LEU A 330 2.83 6.04 13.83
N ILE A 331 1.67 5.98 13.15
CA ILE A 331 0.71 7.08 13.09
C ILE A 331 -0.10 7.14 14.40
N ARG A 332 0.21 8.11 15.25
CA ARG A 332 -0.52 8.35 16.51
C ARG A 332 -1.81 9.14 16.29
N TYR A 333 -2.90 8.69 16.90
CA TYR A 333 -4.19 9.37 16.92
C TYR A 333 -4.19 10.48 17.99
N GLY A 334 -3.87 11.71 17.58
CA GLY A 334 -4.02 12.89 18.41
C GLY A 334 -5.49 13.22 18.71
N SER A 335 -5.72 14.02 19.75
CA SER A 335 -7.04 14.59 20.11
C SER A 335 -7.60 15.54 19.05
N ASP A 336 -6.83 15.83 18.01
CA ASP A 336 -7.13 16.64 16.83
C ASP A 336 -7.70 15.82 15.65
N GLY A 337 -7.81 14.50 15.78
CA GLY A 337 -8.26 13.61 14.69
C GLY A 337 -7.26 13.44 13.54
N GLY A 338 -6.14 14.16 13.53
CA GLY A 338 -5.18 14.17 12.41
C GLY A 338 -4.58 12.79 12.13
N GLY A 339 -4.38 11.98 13.18
CA GLY A 339 -3.91 10.59 13.05
C GLY A 339 -4.87 9.68 12.29
N LEU A 340 -6.19 9.87 12.43
CA LEU A 340 -7.17 9.09 11.66
C LEU A 340 -7.13 9.46 10.18
N VAL A 341 -7.08 10.76 9.87
CA VAL A 341 -6.96 11.23 8.47
C VAL A 341 -5.67 10.69 7.82
N LYS A 342 -4.55 10.73 8.57
CA LYS A 342 -3.26 10.15 8.19
C LYS A 342 -3.35 8.66 7.87
N ALA A 343 -3.99 7.86 8.73
CA ALA A 343 -4.13 6.42 8.52
C ALA A 343 -5.09 6.07 7.37
N GLN A 344 -6.20 6.80 7.23
CA GLN A 344 -7.20 6.56 6.17
C GLN A 344 -6.68 6.81 4.75
N MET A 345 -5.69 7.70 4.58
CA MET A 345 -4.98 7.84 3.30
C MET A 345 -4.24 6.57 2.88
N ILE A 346 -3.75 5.80 3.84
CA ILE A 346 -3.09 4.52 3.59
C ILE A 346 -4.16 3.43 3.38
N TRP A 347 -5.09 3.30 4.32
CA TRP A 347 -6.06 2.19 4.31
C TRP A 347 -6.96 2.12 3.08
N LYS A 348 -7.32 3.26 2.47
CA LYS A 348 -8.13 3.26 1.22
C LYS A 348 -7.41 2.58 0.07
N SER A 349 -6.16 2.95 -0.19
CA SER A 349 -5.35 2.36 -1.26
C SER A 349 -5.01 0.89 -0.94
N GLN A 350 -4.67 0.59 0.32
CA GLN A 350 -4.43 -0.80 0.75
C GLN A 350 -5.67 -1.69 0.61
N ALA A 351 -6.88 -1.17 0.86
CA ALA A 351 -8.12 -1.91 0.66
C ALA A 351 -8.42 -2.17 -0.83
N ILE A 352 -8.17 -1.20 -1.71
CA ILE A 352 -8.29 -1.40 -3.18
C ILE A 352 -7.29 -2.44 -3.69
N GLY A 353 -6.04 -2.38 -3.21
CA GLY A 353 -5.02 -3.37 -3.54
C GLY A 353 -5.32 -4.75 -3.00
N GLY A 354 -5.73 -4.84 -1.73
CA GLY A 354 -6.18 -6.08 -1.11
C GLY A 354 -7.36 -6.72 -1.84
N ALA A 355 -8.33 -5.92 -2.30
CA ALA A 355 -9.44 -6.39 -3.13
C ALA A 355 -8.98 -6.88 -4.52
N THR A 356 -8.00 -6.21 -5.13
CA THR A 356 -7.40 -6.65 -6.41
C THR A 356 -6.66 -7.98 -6.24
N ASN A 357 -5.82 -8.10 -5.22
CA ASN A 357 -5.12 -9.34 -4.89
C ASN A 357 -6.12 -10.47 -4.56
N LEU A 358 -7.16 -10.18 -3.78
CA LEU A 358 -8.21 -11.15 -3.46
C LEU A 358 -8.94 -11.64 -4.72
N LEU A 359 -9.24 -10.74 -5.66
CA LEU A 359 -9.85 -11.09 -6.94
C LEU A 359 -8.94 -12.04 -7.74
N LEU A 360 -7.64 -11.75 -7.84
CA LEU A 360 -6.69 -12.62 -8.54
C LEU A 360 -6.60 -14.00 -7.89
N VAL A 361 -6.36 -14.07 -6.57
CA VAL A 361 -6.31 -15.34 -5.83
C VAL A 361 -7.61 -16.14 -5.99
N ARG A 362 -8.77 -15.47 -6.09
CA ARG A 362 -10.07 -16.10 -6.39
C ARG A 362 -10.18 -16.63 -7.82
N LEU A 363 -9.73 -15.88 -8.83
CA LEU A 363 -9.75 -16.33 -10.23
C LEU A 363 -8.85 -17.55 -10.45
N PHE A 364 -7.71 -17.59 -9.77
CA PHE A 364 -6.75 -18.69 -9.86
C PHE A 364 -7.10 -19.90 -8.96
N THR A 365 -8.18 -19.87 -8.16
CA THR A 365 -8.52 -20.95 -7.21
C THR A 365 -8.71 -22.32 -7.87
N SER A 366 -9.27 -22.37 -9.09
CA SER A 366 -9.43 -23.64 -9.83
C SER A 366 -8.07 -24.26 -10.18
N ALA A 367 -7.16 -23.44 -10.72
CA ALA A 367 -5.81 -23.89 -11.07
C ALA A 367 -5.03 -24.33 -9.83
N ALA A 368 -5.18 -23.63 -8.70
CA ALA A 368 -4.58 -24.03 -7.43
C ALA A 368 -5.08 -25.40 -6.97
N THR A 369 -6.40 -25.63 -7.03
CA THR A 369 -7.01 -26.92 -6.69
C THR A 369 -6.48 -28.05 -7.57
N SER A 370 -6.21 -27.80 -8.85
CA SER A 370 -5.65 -28.80 -9.78
C SER A 370 -4.18 -29.16 -9.53
N ALA A 371 -3.47 -28.34 -8.75
CA ALA A 371 -2.10 -28.58 -8.28
C ALA A 371 -2.09 -28.94 -6.78
N SER A 372 -3.19 -29.45 -6.23
CA SER A 372 -3.36 -29.81 -4.82
C SER A 372 -3.22 -28.67 -3.80
N VAL A 373 -3.18 -27.40 -4.24
CA VAL A 373 -2.82 -26.25 -3.40
C VAL A 373 -3.98 -25.65 -2.62
N ASP A 374 -3.86 -25.64 -1.28
CA ASP A 374 -4.83 -25.02 -0.38
C ASP A 374 -4.60 -23.51 -0.16
N ILE A 375 -5.03 -22.71 -1.12
CA ILE A 375 -5.03 -21.25 -1.00
C ILE A 375 -6.12 -20.68 -0.07
N ARG A 376 -6.98 -21.52 0.58
CA ARG A 376 -8.14 -21.02 1.35
C ARG A 376 -7.71 -20.12 2.51
N TRP A 377 -6.57 -20.41 3.14
CA TRP A 377 -6.03 -19.59 4.23
C TRP A 377 -5.57 -18.21 3.73
N HIS A 378 -4.89 -18.16 2.58
CA HIS A 378 -4.49 -16.92 1.89
C HIS A 378 -5.71 -16.08 1.52
N VAL A 379 -6.73 -16.70 0.92
CA VAL A 379 -8.02 -16.06 0.60
C VAL A 379 -8.67 -15.48 1.86
N MET A 380 -8.74 -16.25 2.95
CA MET A 380 -9.36 -15.81 4.21
C MET A 380 -8.60 -14.62 4.83
N ALA A 381 -7.27 -14.72 4.93
CA ALA A 381 -6.44 -13.69 5.54
C ALA A 381 -6.50 -12.37 4.75
N ILE A 382 -6.33 -12.43 3.42
CA ILE A 382 -6.42 -11.26 2.54
C ILE A 382 -7.83 -10.67 2.57
N ALA A 383 -8.89 -11.49 2.52
CA ALA A 383 -10.27 -11.00 2.59
C ALA A 383 -10.57 -10.31 3.93
N TYR A 384 -10.14 -10.90 5.05
CA TYR A 384 -10.36 -10.33 6.38
C TYR A 384 -9.64 -8.98 6.54
N GLU A 385 -8.36 -8.90 6.16
CA GLU A 385 -7.63 -7.63 6.23
C GLU A 385 -8.20 -6.57 5.27
N THR A 386 -8.53 -6.97 4.03
CA THR A 386 -9.15 -6.08 3.03
C THR A 386 -10.48 -5.52 3.55
N PHE A 387 -11.31 -6.36 4.17
CA PHE A 387 -12.58 -5.95 4.76
C PHE A 387 -12.38 -4.95 5.91
N ILE A 388 -11.47 -5.24 6.85
CA ILE A 388 -11.16 -4.36 7.99
C ILE A 388 -10.59 -3.00 7.52
N LEU A 389 -9.65 -3.01 6.58
CA LEU A 389 -9.06 -1.80 6.00
C LEU A 389 -10.08 -1.00 5.16
N GLY A 390 -10.94 -1.68 4.39
CA GLY A 390 -11.99 -1.05 3.60
C GLY A 390 -13.05 -0.40 4.49
N LEU A 391 -13.51 -1.11 5.52
CA LEU A 391 -14.48 -0.62 6.49
C LEU A 391 -13.97 0.64 7.21
N HIS A 392 -12.72 0.63 7.70
CA HIS A 392 -12.13 1.78 8.40
C HIS A 392 -11.56 2.87 7.48
N GLY A 393 -11.25 2.56 6.22
CA GLY A 393 -10.81 3.50 5.21
C GLY A 393 -11.95 4.30 4.58
N PHE A 394 -13.09 3.67 4.27
CA PHE A 394 -14.18 4.30 3.51
C PHE A 394 -15.39 4.72 4.34
N PHE A 395 -15.76 3.97 5.39
CA PHE A 395 -17.06 4.16 6.06
C PHE A 395 -16.97 4.83 7.44
N PHE A 396 -15.86 4.70 8.16
CA PHE A 396 -15.65 5.29 9.48
C PHE A 396 -14.91 6.63 9.49
#